data_AF-A0A7Y0X772-F1
#
_entry.id   AF-A0A7Y0X772-F1
#
_cell.length_a   1.000
_cell.length_b   1.000
_cell.length_c   1.000
_cell.angle_alpha   90.00
_cell.angle_beta   90.00
_cell.angle_gamma   90.00
#
_symmetry.space_group_name_H-M   'P 1'
#
loop_
_entity.id
_entity.type
_entity.pdbx_description
1 polymer ?
#
loop_
_entity_poly.entity_id
_entity_poly.type
_entity_poly.pdbx_seq_one_letter_code
_entity_poly.pdbx_strand_id
1 'polypeptide(L)'
;QHIDSDKGSSLSGSDAAERVVTWARVNQIRQFQFIGGPSVTVWRELRRLRDEFKEDDALFTDLSQDEHFLLEKVRRSADEGDWKAFCYAMGGVFVKRKDQPVKAEYSVSTSIEKLIASGGEYSSTRYGDMAQAR
;
A
#
# COMPACT_ATOMS: atom_id res chain seq x y z
N GLN A 1 12.69 4.24 26.28
CA GLN A 1 12.37 3.58 27.56
C GLN A 1 12.15 2.11 27.28
N HIS A 2 12.83 1.23 28.03
CA HIS A 2 12.52 -0.20 28.05
C HIS A 2 11.26 -0.39 28.88
N ILE A 3 10.36 -1.29 28.48
CA ILE A 3 9.16 -1.63 29.28
C ILE A 3 9.60 -2.73 30.24
N ASP A 4 9.45 -2.52 31.55
CA ASP A 4 10.01 -3.45 32.55
C ASP A 4 9.21 -4.75 32.67
N SER A 5 7.89 -4.69 32.53
CA SER A 5 7.00 -5.85 32.65
C SER A 5 5.91 -5.81 31.60
N ASP A 6 5.56 -6.97 31.04
CA ASP A 6 4.39 -7.10 30.18
C ASP A 6 3.10 -7.09 31.01
N LYS A 7 2.03 -6.47 30.51
CA LYS A 7 0.75 -6.37 31.24
C LYS A 7 -0.11 -7.63 31.07
N GLY A 8 0.10 -8.40 30.00
CA GLY A 8 -0.69 -9.59 29.67
C GLY A 8 -0.06 -10.91 30.10
N SER A 9 1.17 -10.88 30.62
CA SER A 9 1.91 -12.05 31.07
C SER A 9 2.70 -11.72 32.34
N SER A 10 3.17 -12.76 33.03
CA SER A 10 4.06 -12.61 34.20
C SER A 10 5.53 -12.40 33.82
N LEU A 11 5.81 -12.03 32.56
CA LEU A 11 7.16 -11.93 32.02
C LEU A 11 7.69 -10.50 32.11
N SER A 12 9.02 -10.38 32.12
CA SER A 12 9.68 -9.11 31.84
C SER A 12 9.33 -8.63 30.43
N GLY A 13 9.38 -7.32 30.19
CA GLY A 13 9.07 -6.78 28.86
C GLY A 13 10.04 -7.27 27.79
N SER A 14 11.30 -7.55 28.14
CA SER A 14 12.29 -8.14 27.23
C SER A 14 11.92 -9.58 26.85
N ASP A 15 11.58 -10.42 27.82
CA ASP A 15 11.25 -11.83 27.58
C ASP A 15 9.94 -11.97 26.79
N ALA A 16 8.96 -11.12 27.10
CA ALA A 16 7.71 -11.06 26.35
C ALA A 16 7.94 -10.66 24.89
N ALA A 17 8.75 -9.62 24.65
CA ALA A 17 9.10 -9.17 23.30
C ALA A 17 9.82 -10.27 22.51
N GLU A 18 10.78 -10.96 23.11
CA GLU A 18 11.50 -12.08 22.47
C GLU A 18 10.55 -13.21 22.05
N ARG A 19 9.61 -13.60 22.93
CA ARG A 19 8.61 -14.62 22.62
C ARG A 19 7.68 -14.20 21.49
N VAL A 20 7.19 -12.96 21.52
CA VAL A 20 6.31 -12.41 20.48
C VAL A 20 7.03 -12.37 19.13
N VAL A 21 8.31 -11.98 19.11
CA VAL A 21 9.16 -12.00 17.91
C VAL A 21 9.40 -13.43 17.41
N THR A 22 9.70 -14.37 18.30
CA THR A 22 9.92 -15.78 17.94
C THR A 22 8.67 -16.39 17.32
N TRP A 23 7.51 -16.21 17.95
CA TRP A 23 6.23 -16.69 17.43
C TRP A 23 5.89 -16.06 16.07
N ALA A 24 6.08 -14.75 15.92
CA ALA A 24 5.83 -14.07 14.65
C ALA A 24 6.73 -14.61 13.53
N ARG A 25 8.01 -14.88 13.80
CA ARG A 25 8.94 -15.46 12.83
C ARG A 25 8.58 -16.89 12.44
N VAL A 26 8.24 -17.74 13.41
CA VAL A 26 7.81 -19.12 13.16
C VAL A 26 6.56 -19.16 12.27
N ASN A 27 5.65 -18.21 12.46
CA ASN A 27 4.41 -18.12 11.71
C ASN A 27 4.49 -17.20 10.47
N GLN A 28 5.66 -16.65 10.17
CA GLN A 28 5.87 -15.71 9.06
C GLN A 28 4.92 -14.50 9.09
N ILE A 29 4.61 -13.99 10.29
CA ILE A 29 3.74 -12.83 10.51
C ILE A 29 4.60 -11.56 10.61
N ARG A 30 4.25 -10.54 9.83
CA ARG A 30 4.88 -9.23 9.91
C ARG A 30 4.31 -8.45 11.10
N GLN A 31 5.15 -8.17 12.09
CA GLN A 31 4.78 -7.32 13.23
C GLN A 31 4.57 -5.87 12.78
N PHE A 32 3.67 -5.17 13.48
CA PHE A 32 3.32 -3.77 13.22
C PHE A 32 2.77 -3.50 11.80
N GLN A 33 2.12 -4.50 11.20
CA GLN A 33 1.43 -4.31 9.93
C GLN A 33 0.06 -3.67 10.16
N PHE A 34 -0.15 -2.47 9.62
CA PHE A 34 -1.47 -1.84 9.60
C PHE A 34 -2.45 -2.66 8.74
N ILE A 35 -3.67 -2.86 9.24
CA ILE A 35 -4.77 -3.53 8.53
C ILE A 35 -5.84 -2.49 8.22
N GLY A 36 -6.36 -2.51 6.99
CA GLY A 36 -7.51 -1.69 6.59
C GLY A 36 -7.22 -0.24 6.17
N GLY A 37 -5.96 0.23 6.27
CA GLY A 37 -5.60 1.60 5.86
C GLY A 37 -5.41 1.79 4.34
N PRO A 38 -5.25 3.06 3.90
CA PRO A 38 -4.83 3.40 2.54
C PRO A 38 -3.50 2.76 2.15
N SER A 39 -3.27 2.60 0.84
CA SER A 39 -2.05 1.97 0.33
C SER A 39 -0.79 2.78 0.65
N VAL A 40 0.10 2.20 1.47
CA VAL A 40 1.43 2.77 1.75
C VAL A 40 2.31 2.76 0.50
N THR A 41 2.06 1.88 -0.47
CA THR A 41 2.75 1.89 -1.76
C THR A 41 2.42 3.17 -2.51
N VAL A 42 1.13 3.51 -2.65
CA VAL A 42 0.68 4.75 -3.32
C VAL A 42 1.30 5.97 -2.64
N TRP A 43 1.28 6.02 -1.30
CA TRP A 43 1.92 7.08 -0.53
C TRP A 43 3.40 7.27 -0.90
N ARG A 44 4.16 6.18 -1.03
CA ARG A 44 5.59 6.24 -1.39
C ARG A 44 5.80 6.67 -2.82
N GLU A 45 4.98 6.20 -3.76
CA GLU A 45 5.06 6.59 -5.16
C GLU A 45 4.77 8.08 -5.34
N LEU A 46 3.68 8.59 -4.75
CA LEU A 46 3.31 10.00 -4.89
C LEU A 46 4.33 10.96 -4.27
N ARG A 47 5.04 10.54 -3.23
CA ARG A 47 6.17 11.33 -2.67
C ARG A 47 7.37 11.48 -3.61
N ARG A 48 7.43 10.68 -4.68
CA ARG A 48 8.43 10.87 -5.74
C ARG A 48 7.98 11.93 -6.75
N LEU A 49 6.68 12.22 -6.81
CA LEU A 49 6.05 13.17 -7.71
C LEU A 49 5.86 14.50 -6.97
N ARG A 50 6.93 15.29 -6.89
CA ARG A 50 6.96 16.54 -6.12
C ARG A 50 6.24 17.69 -6.83
N ASP A 51 6.20 17.64 -8.15
CA ASP A 51 5.55 18.67 -8.96
C ASP A 51 4.03 18.51 -8.88
N GLU A 52 3.34 19.65 -8.86
CA GLU A 52 1.88 19.73 -8.86
C GLU A 52 1.33 19.19 -10.19
N PHE A 53 0.28 18.38 -10.11
CA PHE A 53 -0.49 17.97 -11.28
C PHE A 53 -1.38 19.13 -11.71
N LYS A 54 -1.08 19.75 -12.84
CA LYS A 54 -1.90 20.85 -13.38
C LYS A 54 -3.06 20.27 -14.18
N GLU A 55 -4.20 20.96 -14.16
CA GLU A 55 -5.36 20.57 -14.98
C GLU A 55 -5.02 20.59 -16.48
N ASP A 56 -4.14 21.51 -16.89
CA ASP A 56 -3.70 21.67 -18.29
C ASP A 56 -2.63 20.65 -18.74
N ASP A 57 -2.20 19.71 -17.87
CA ASP A 57 -1.20 18.72 -18.24
C ASP A 57 -1.80 17.73 -19.25
N ALA A 58 -1.02 17.40 -20.30
CA ALA A 58 -1.45 16.50 -21.36
C ALA A 58 -1.78 15.09 -20.84
N LEU A 59 -1.32 14.74 -19.64
CA LEU A 59 -1.58 13.46 -18.98
C LEU A 59 -2.96 13.37 -18.30
N PHE A 60 -3.66 14.48 -18.07
CA PHE A 60 -4.89 14.52 -17.28
C PHE A 60 -6.13 14.99 -18.05
N THR A 61 -6.08 14.98 -19.39
CA THR A 61 -7.19 15.46 -20.25
C THR A 61 -8.50 14.69 -20.08
N ASP A 62 -8.42 13.43 -19.63
CA ASP A 62 -9.56 12.53 -19.51
C ASP A 62 -10.23 12.58 -18.12
N LEU A 63 -9.63 13.30 -17.16
CA LEU A 63 -10.18 13.44 -15.81
C LEU A 63 -11.18 14.60 -15.73
N SER A 64 -12.27 14.39 -14.99
CA SER A 64 -13.12 15.52 -14.59
C SER A 64 -12.40 16.43 -13.59
N GLN A 65 -12.88 17.66 -13.45
CA GLN A 65 -12.32 18.64 -12.50
C GLN A 65 -12.32 18.11 -11.05
N ASP A 66 -13.37 17.40 -10.64
CA ASP A 66 -13.46 16.80 -9.31
C ASP A 66 -12.44 15.67 -9.11
N GLU A 67 -12.22 14.84 -10.13
CA GLU A 67 -11.24 13.75 -10.08
C GLU A 67 -9.81 14.28 -10.04
N HIS A 68 -9.51 15.32 -10.83
CA HIS A 68 -8.23 16.00 -10.80
C HIS A 68 -7.95 16.61 -9.43
N PHE A 69 -8.93 17.34 -8.87
CA PHE A 69 -8.82 17.92 -7.53
C PHE A 69 -8.56 16.85 -6.45
N LEU A 70 -9.26 15.72 -6.52
CA LEU A 70 -9.04 14.61 -5.59
C LEU A 70 -7.64 14.02 -5.74
N LEU A 71 -7.16 13.81 -6.97
CA LEU A 71 -5.83 13.28 -7.26
C LEU A 71 -4.74 14.20 -6.72
N GLU A 72 -4.81 15.51 -7.01
CA GLU A 72 -3.81 16.47 -6.54
C GLU A 72 -3.85 16.59 -5.01
N LYS A 73 -5.03 16.52 -4.38
CA LYS A 73 -5.13 16.50 -2.91
C LYS A 73 -4.43 15.29 -2.30
N VAL A 74 -4.54 14.11 -2.92
CA VAL A 74 -3.84 12.89 -2.50
C VAL A 74 -2.33 13.05 -2.70
N ARG A 75 -1.87 13.57 -3.86
CA ARG A 75 -0.45 13.81 -4.14
C ARG A 75 0.16 14.82 -3.17
N ARG A 76 -0.47 15.98 -3.00
CA ARG A 76 -0.03 17.06 -2.11
C ARG A 76 0.10 16.61 -0.66
N SER A 77 -0.89 15.89 -0.13
CA SER A 77 -0.81 15.35 1.24
C SER A 77 0.34 14.36 1.42
N ALA A 78 0.67 13.59 0.37
CA ALA A 78 1.84 12.71 0.38
C ALA A 78 3.16 13.48 0.37
N ASP A 79 3.28 14.48 -0.51
CA ASP A 79 4.46 15.35 -0.65
C ASP A 79 4.76 16.12 0.64
N GLU A 80 3.73 16.74 1.25
CA GLU A 80 3.82 17.44 2.54
C GLU A 80 4.16 16.49 3.71
N GLY A 81 3.94 15.18 3.53
CA GLY A 81 4.14 14.19 4.59
C GLY A 81 3.04 14.14 5.64
N ASP A 82 1.86 14.69 5.34
CA ASP A 82 0.68 14.59 6.20
C ASP A 82 -0.09 13.28 5.95
N TRP A 83 0.27 12.24 6.70
CA TRP A 83 -0.38 10.93 6.63
C TRP A 83 -1.88 11.00 6.98
N LYS A 84 -2.27 11.90 7.88
CA LYS A 84 -3.67 12.05 8.30
C LYS A 84 -4.49 12.62 7.15
N ALA A 85 -4.04 13.71 6.54
CA ALA A 85 -4.70 14.31 5.38
C ALA A 85 -4.80 13.32 4.21
N PHE A 86 -3.74 12.56 3.96
CA PHE A 86 -3.74 11.51 2.94
C PHE A 86 -4.77 10.42 3.22
N CYS A 87 -4.88 9.97 4.49
CA CYS A 87 -5.90 9.01 4.87
C CYS A 87 -7.31 9.52 4.56
N TYR A 88 -7.60 10.80 4.84
CA TYR A 88 -8.90 11.39 4.50
C TYR A 88 -9.11 11.55 3.00
N ALA A 89 -8.09 12.01 2.26
CA ALA A 89 -8.16 12.19 0.82
C ALA A 89 -8.40 10.85 0.09
N MET A 90 -7.86 9.75 0.63
CA MET A 90 -8.05 8.39 0.12
C MET A 90 -9.41 7.76 0.48
N GLY A 91 -10.32 8.50 1.13
CA GLY A 91 -11.66 8.03 1.53
C GLY A 91 -11.78 7.59 2.98
N GLY A 92 -10.72 7.71 3.79
CA GLY A 92 -10.70 7.37 5.21
C GLY A 92 -10.30 5.92 5.51
N VAL A 93 -10.25 5.55 6.80
CA VAL A 93 -9.77 4.23 7.27
C VAL A 93 -10.75 3.08 7.04
N PHE A 94 -12.01 3.36 6.71
CA PHE A 94 -13.05 2.35 6.49
C PHE A 94 -13.47 2.20 5.03
N VAL A 95 -12.85 2.97 4.11
CA VAL A 95 -13.12 2.84 2.68
C VAL A 95 -12.73 1.43 2.21
N LYS A 96 -13.58 0.81 1.41
CA LYS A 96 -13.21 -0.48 0.80
C LYS A 96 -12.09 -0.22 -0.19
N ARG A 97 -11.14 -1.16 -0.30
CA ARG A 97 -10.03 -1.05 -1.26
C ARG A 97 -10.49 -0.75 -2.68
N LYS A 98 -11.62 -1.30 -3.11
CA LYS A 98 -12.16 -1.06 -4.46
C LYS A 98 -12.63 0.39 -4.69
N ASP A 99 -12.99 1.09 -3.63
CA ASP A 99 -13.58 2.43 -3.66
C ASP A 99 -12.55 3.52 -3.30
N GLN A 100 -11.25 3.16 -3.16
CA GLN A 100 -10.17 4.13 -2.98
C GLN A 100 -9.93 4.92 -4.29
N PRO A 101 -9.70 6.24 -4.23
CA PRO A 101 -9.58 7.09 -5.41
C PRO A 101 -8.31 6.82 -6.22
N VAL A 102 -7.21 6.46 -5.56
CA VAL A 102 -5.92 6.19 -6.22
C VAL A 102 -5.44 4.79 -5.86
N LYS A 103 -4.90 4.07 -6.85
CA LYS A 103 -4.29 2.74 -6.66
C LYS A 103 -3.01 2.64 -7.45
N ALA A 104 -2.07 1.84 -6.94
CA ALA A 104 -0.90 1.48 -7.71
C ALA A 104 -1.31 0.53 -8.83
N GLU A 105 -1.05 0.94 -10.07
CA GLU A 105 -1.16 0.07 -11.22
C GLU A 105 0.08 -0.82 -11.29
N TYR A 106 -0.12 -2.11 -11.51
CA TYR A 106 0.94 -3.08 -11.75
C TYR A 106 0.85 -3.50 -13.21
N SER A 107 1.71 -2.93 -14.05
CA SER A 107 1.85 -3.34 -15.44
C SER A 107 3.05 -4.28 -15.60
N VAL A 108 2.95 -5.19 -16.54
CA VAL A 108 4.03 -6.13 -16.88
C VAL A 108 4.77 -5.56 -18.09
N SER A 109 6.08 -5.83 -18.20
CA SER A 109 6.81 -5.42 -19.41
C SER A 109 6.17 -6.07 -20.64
N THR A 110 6.04 -5.31 -21.73
CA THR A 110 5.50 -5.80 -23.00
C THR A 110 6.17 -7.09 -23.50
N SER A 111 7.46 -7.29 -23.18
CA SER A 111 8.18 -8.53 -23.50
C SER A 111 7.64 -9.74 -22.73
N ILE A 112 7.31 -9.56 -21.45
CA ILE A 112 6.70 -10.58 -20.60
C ILE A 112 5.25 -10.81 -21.04
N GLU A 113 4.49 -9.76 -21.36
CA GLU A 113 3.12 -9.89 -21.90
C GLU A 113 3.07 -10.75 -23.17
N LYS A 114 4.03 -10.55 -24.09
CA LYS A 114 4.17 -11.38 -25.29
C LYS A 114 4.54 -12.83 -24.96
N LEU A 115 5.41 -13.05 -23.98
CA LEU A 115 5.78 -14.39 -23.50
C LEU A 115 4.58 -15.12 -22.89
N ILE A 116 3.80 -14.43 -22.07
CA ILE A 116 2.54 -14.92 -21.48
C ILE A 116 1.56 -15.31 -22.58
N ALA A 117 1.32 -14.40 -23.53
CA ALA A 117 0.40 -14.62 -24.64
C ALA A 117 0.84 -15.79 -25.55
N SER A 118 2.15 -16.08 -25.59
CA SER A 118 2.72 -17.21 -26.33
C SER A 118 2.56 -18.58 -25.64
N GLY A 119 1.92 -18.65 -24.45
CA GLY A 119 1.52 -19.90 -23.80
C GLY A 119 2.38 -20.34 -22.61
N GLY A 120 3.04 -19.41 -21.92
CA GLY A 120 3.71 -19.74 -20.65
C GLY A 120 2.70 -20.13 -19.56
N GLU A 121 2.79 -21.37 -19.06
CA GLU A 121 1.90 -21.86 -18.00
C GLU A 121 2.10 -21.09 -16.68
N TYR A 122 0.99 -20.60 -16.11
CA TYR A 122 0.99 -20.03 -14.77
C TYR A 122 0.77 -21.13 -13.73
N SER A 123 1.68 -21.23 -12.76
CA SER A 123 1.38 -21.94 -11.51
C SER A 123 0.37 -21.12 -10.71
N SER A 124 -0.65 -21.75 -10.14
CA SER A 124 -1.57 -21.05 -9.23
C SER A 124 -0.79 -20.54 -8.01
N THR A 125 -1.18 -19.37 -7.50
CA THR A 125 -0.69 -18.98 -6.17
C THR A 125 -1.18 -19.99 -5.14
N ARG A 126 -0.48 -20.09 -4.01
CA ARG A 126 -0.90 -20.88 -2.83
C ARG A 126 -2.33 -20.58 -2.30
N TYR A 127 -2.99 -19.54 -2.82
CA TYR A 127 -4.32 -19.11 -2.46
C TYR A 127 -5.37 -19.36 -3.55
N GLY A 128 -5.01 -20.06 -4.63
CA GLY A 128 -5.92 -20.43 -5.71
C GLY A 128 -6.10 -19.36 -6.80
N ASP A 129 -5.60 -18.14 -6.59
CA ASP A 129 -5.59 -17.10 -7.61
C ASP A 129 -4.49 -17.34 -8.64
N MET A 130 -4.72 -16.94 -9.90
CA MET A 130 -3.70 -17.01 -10.95
C MET A 130 -2.46 -16.21 -10.54
N ALA A 131 -1.28 -16.83 -10.54
CA ALA A 131 -0.05 -16.09 -10.28
C ALA A 131 0.15 -15.07 -11.40
N GLN A 132 0.35 -13.81 -11.05
CA GLN A 132 0.83 -12.84 -12.01
C GLN A 132 2.29 -13.15 -12.36
N ALA A 133 2.66 -12.93 -13.62
CA ALA A 133 4.04 -13.11 -14.05
C ALA A 133 4.95 -12.21 -13.21
N ARG A 134 6.02 -12.81 -12.67
CA ARG A 134 7.08 -12.09 -11.97
C ARG A 134 8.08 -11.51 -12.94
#